data_AF-A0A834W998-F1
#
_entry.id   AF-A0A834W998-F1
#
_cell.length_a   1.000
_cell.length_b   1.000
_cell.length_c   1.000
_cell.angle_alpha   90.00
_cell.angle_beta   90.00
_cell.angle_gamma   90.00
#
_symmetry.space_group_name_H-M   'P 1'
#
loop_
_entity.id
_entity.type
_entity.pdbx_description
1 polymer ?
#
loop_
_entity_poly.entity_id
_entity_poly.type
_entity_poly.pdbx_seq_one_letter_code
_entity_poly.pdbx_strand_id
1 'polypeptide(L)'
;MSRKTEKQQLRLQQVGSGSEIMNHMNKKMTKKRQKFVEETNAAQNLESVIHQHTLFFDKLIELIPAKFYLPIDEEKPWFQGLSKAEKAAAKKETKENIKKSRRERLDPHKSNASTLDLLKQSLDKEKLNENNNEEGDMKPFTSGSKNPGESVEKKKDAAEASKELKFGHVKLDNEERQGKKKRMSKHKELEKAKRLEEAMKDPEKGEAIAKKQSWKAAMDRASGIKVHDDPKLLQKAIKKDNKRHQKNSQKWKERIDTREQMKAEKQKRRSENIAGRIHQKKMRKIAKREKKLMRPGFEGRKEGFINESSVMPS
;
A
#
# COMPACT_ATOMS: atom_id res chain seq x y z
N MET A 1 -11.81 54.01 -88.36
CA MET A 1 -12.37 55.32 -87.95
C MET A 1 -12.71 55.31 -86.45
N SER A 2 -12.17 56.29 -85.74
CA SER A 2 -12.72 56.96 -84.55
C SER A 2 -13.37 56.11 -83.43
N ARG A 3 -12.56 55.44 -82.59
CA ARG A 3 -12.93 55.11 -81.20
C ARG A 3 -11.78 55.32 -80.20
N LYS A 4 -10.78 56.12 -80.58
CA LYS A 4 -9.64 56.47 -79.70
C LYS A 4 -9.85 57.80 -78.96
N THR A 5 -10.85 58.59 -79.33
CA THR A 5 -11.12 59.91 -78.72
C THR A 5 -12.21 59.86 -77.63
N GLU A 6 -13.13 58.91 -77.69
CA GLU A 6 -14.25 58.84 -76.74
C GLU A 6 -13.83 58.28 -75.36
N LYS A 7 -12.81 57.42 -75.33
CA LYS A 7 -12.25 56.88 -74.07
C LYS A 7 -11.47 57.91 -73.25
N GLN A 8 -11.14 59.07 -73.80
CA GLN A 8 -10.46 60.13 -73.03
C GLN A 8 -11.44 61.06 -72.31
N GLN A 9 -12.69 61.19 -72.78
CA GLN A 9 -13.66 62.09 -72.13
C GLN A 9 -14.43 61.44 -70.96
N LEU A 10 -14.55 60.11 -70.93
CA LEU A 10 -15.20 59.40 -69.81
C LEU A 10 -14.29 59.19 -68.58
N ARG A 11 -13.03 59.65 -68.64
CA ARG A 11 -12.07 59.60 -67.52
C ARG A 11 -11.95 60.95 -66.80
N LEU A 12 -12.98 61.79 -66.84
CA LEU A 12 -13.03 63.05 -66.10
C LEU A 12 -14.24 63.16 -65.15
N GLN A 13 -14.87 62.05 -64.77
CA GLN A 13 -16.07 62.07 -63.91
C GLN A 13 -16.04 61.15 -62.69
N GLN A 14 -14.86 60.67 -62.27
CA GLN A 14 -14.73 59.94 -60.99
C GLN A 14 -13.48 60.39 -60.22
N VAL A 15 -13.43 61.67 -59.85
CA VAL A 15 -12.67 62.10 -58.67
C VAL A 15 -13.64 62.11 -57.49
N GLY A 16 -13.74 60.98 -56.79
CA GLY A 16 -14.40 60.94 -55.48
C GLY A 16 -13.74 61.95 -54.55
N SER A 17 -14.54 62.67 -53.77
CA SER A 17 -14.08 63.83 -52.99
C SER A 17 -13.04 63.40 -51.94
N GLY A 18 -11.98 64.19 -51.73
CA GLY A 18 -10.95 63.89 -50.72
C GLY A 18 -11.50 63.70 -49.29
N SER A 19 -12.70 64.23 -49.02
CA SER A 19 -13.49 64.00 -47.80
C SER A 19 -13.86 62.53 -47.60
N GLU A 20 -14.27 61.82 -48.65
CA GLU A 20 -14.65 60.41 -48.57
C GLU A 20 -13.45 59.50 -48.30
N ILE A 21 -12.28 59.85 -48.84
CA ILE A 21 -11.03 59.10 -48.61
C ILE A 21 -10.59 59.25 -47.15
N MET A 22 -10.62 60.47 -46.60
CA MET A 22 -10.28 60.70 -45.18
C MET A 22 -11.28 60.04 -44.23
N ASN A 23 -12.58 60.10 -44.53
CA ASN A 23 -13.61 59.42 -43.73
C ASN A 23 -13.45 57.89 -43.78
N HIS A 24 -13.13 57.31 -44.94
CA HIS A 24 -12.83 55.88 -45.06
C HIS A 24 -11.58 55.47 -44.30
N MET A 25 -10.54 56.30 -44.31
CA MET A 25 -9.30 56.04 -43.59
C MET A 25 -9.51 56.10 -42.06
N ASN A 26 -10.26 57.09 -41.57
CA ASN A 26 -10.63 57.18 -40.15
C ASN A 26 -11.53 56.01 -39.72
N LYS A 27 -12.51 55.63 -40.55
CA LYS A 27 -13.36 54.46 -40.29
C LYS A 27 -12.58 53.14 -40.29
N LYS A 28 -11.54 53.02 -41.11
CA LYS A 28 -10.59 51.88 -41.09
C LYS A 28 -9.76 51.86 -39.81
N MET A 29 -9.26 53.01 -39.36
CA MET A 29 -8.43 53.11 -38.14
C MET A 29 -9.23 52.82 -36.87
N THR A 30 -10.48 53.31 -36.77
CA THR A 30 -11.36 52.98 -35.64
C THR A 30 -11.78 51.52 -35.65
N LYS A 31 -12.12 50.96 -36.80
CA LYS A 31 -12.43 49.52 -36.94
C LYS A 31 -11.23 48.63 -36.60
N LYS A 32 -10.01 49.03 -36.97
CA LYS A 32 -8.77 48.31 -36.60
C LYS A 32 -8.52 48.34 -35.09
N ARG A 33 -8.78 49.47 -34.42
CA ARG A 33 -8.67 49.60 -32.96
C ARG A 33 -9.74 48.77 -32.24
N GLN A 34 -10.99 48.80 -32.70
CA GLN A 34 -12.07 47.98 -32.15
C GLN A 34 -11.75 46.48 -32.25
N LYS A 35 -11.25 46.03 -33.41
CA LYS A 35 -10.85 44.64 -33.62
C LYS A 35 -9.73 44.19 -32.66
N PHE A 36 -8.74 45.05 -32.40
CA PHE A 36 -7.66 44.75 -31.46
C PHE A 36 -8.17 44.61 -30.01
N VAL A 37 -9.09 45.49 -29.59
CA VAL A 37 -9.71 45.44 -28.25
C VAL A 37 -10.58 44.19 -28.08
N GLU A 38 -11.32 43.81 -29.13
CA GLU A 38 -12.09 42.56 -29.15
C GLU A 38 -11.17 41.32 -29.08
N GLU A 39 -10.07 41.31 -29.82
CA GLU A 39 -9.06 40.24 -29.79
C GLU A 39 -8.39 40.12 -28.39
N THR A 40 -8.07 41.23 -27.72
CA THR A 40 -7.51 41.19 -26.36
C THR A 40 -8.52 40.72 -25.32
N ASN A 41 -9.79 41.13 -25.43
CA ASN A 41 -10.84 40.70 -24.50
C ASN A 41 -11.20 39.22 -24.69
N ALA A 42 -11.14 38.71 -25.93
CA ALA A 42 -11.31 37.29 -26.22
C ALA A 42 -10.14 36.46 -25.65
N ALA A 43 -8.90 36.94 -25.78
CA ALA A 43 -7.73 36.30 -25.19
C ALA A 43 -7.80 36.25 -23.66
N GLN A 44 -8.19 37.35 -23.00
CA GLN A 44 -8.37 37.40 -21.55
C GLN A 44 -9.47 36.45 -21.05
N ASN A 45 -10.56 36.31 -21.80
CA ASN A 45 -11.60 35.32 -21.49
C ASN A 45 -11.05 33.89 -21.57
N LEU A 46 -10.26 33.56 -22.61
CA LEU A 46 -9.67 32.24 -22.72
C LEU A 46 -8.68 31.94 -21.59
N GLU A 47 -7.84 32.91 -21.22
CA GLU A 47 -6.92 32.77 -20.08
C GLU A 47 -7.65 32.50 -18.77
N SER A 48 -8.77 33.23 -18.52
CA SER A 48 -9.59 33.00 -17.34
C SER A 48 -10.24 31.62 -17.33
N VAL A 49 -10.72 31.14 -18.48
CA VAL A 49 -11.29 29.80 -18.64
C VAL A 49 -10.22 28.75 -18.37
N ILE A 50 -9.04 28.89 -18.97
CA ILE A 50 -7.90 27.98 -18.74
C ILE A 50 -7.56 27.94 -17.24
N HIS A 51 -7.47 29.09 -16.58
CA HIS A 51 -7.17 29.16 -15.15
C HIS A 51 -8.25 28.48 -14.29
N GLN A 52 -9.53 28.62 -14.65
CA GLN A 52 -10.61 27.89 -13.97
C GLN A 52 -10.48 26.38 -14.15
N HIS A 53 -10.11 25.93 -15.35
CA HIS A 53 -9.86 24.51 -15.61
C HIS A 53 -8.63 24.00 -14.85
N THR A 54 -7.53 24.76 -14.75
CA THR A 54 -6.36 24.33 -13.96
C THR A 54 -6.73 24.13 -12.50
N LEU A 55 -7.45 25.10 -11.90
CA LEU A 55 -7.92 25.00 -10.52
C LEU A 55 -8.89 23.83 -10.31
N PHE A 56 -9.70 23.49 -11.32
CA PHE A 56 -10.59 22.34 -11.28
C PHE A 56 -9.81 21.01 -11.31
N PHE A 57 -8.84 20.88 -12.20
CA PHE A 57 -8.00 19.68 -12.29
C PHE A 57 -7.12 19.49 -11.05
N ASP A 58 -6.59 20.56 -10.47
CA ASP A 58 -5.83 20.52 -9.22
C ASP A 58 -6.66 19.91 -8.09
N LYS A 59 -7.91 20.37 -7.93
CA LYS A 59 -8.86 19.81 -6.95
C LYS A 59 -9.19 18.33 -7.22
N LEU A 60 -9.29 17.94 -8.50
CA LEU A 60 -9.52 16.53 -8.84
C LEU A 60 -8.33 15.65 -8.45
N ILE A 61 -7.10 16.13 -8.66
CA ILE A 61 -5.88 15.42 -8.29
C ILE A 61 -5.79 15.25 -6.77
N GLU A 62 -6.25 16.23 -6.00
CA GLU A 62 -6.29 16.17 -4.53
C GLU A 62 -7.23 15.10 -3.97
N LEU A 63 -8.31 14.76 -4.69
CA LEU A 63 -9.26 13.73 -4.25
C LEU A 63 -8.65 12.32 -4.30
N ILE A 64 -7.64 12.13 -5.14
CA ILE A 64 -7.01 10.84 -5.35
C ILE A 64 -5.73 10.78 -4.50
N PRO A 65 -5.56 9.75 -3.65
CA PRO A 65 -4.38 9.63 -2.81
C PRO A 65 -3.08 9.66 -3.64
N ALA A 66 -2.11 10.46 -3.19
CA ALA A 66 -0.83 10.68 -3.87
C ALA A 66 -0.08 9.37 -4.21
N LYS A 67 -0.31 8.31 -3.44
CA LYS A 67 0.25 6.96 -3.65
C LYS A 67 0.01 6.39 -5.05
N PHE A 68 -1.02 6.82 -5.76
CA PHE A 68 -1.35 6.31 -7.10
C PHE A 68 -0.61 7.03 -8.24
N TYR A 69 -0.08 8.23 -7.97
CA TYR A 69 0.62 9.05 -8.97
C TYR A 69 2.13 9.10 -8.75
N LEU A 70 2.56 9.06 -7.50
CA LEU A 70 3.98 9.09 -7.15
C LEU A 70 4.55 7.66 -7.12
N PRO A 71 5.69 7.40 -7.77
CA PRO A 71 6.45 6.17 -7.59
C PRO A 71 6.70 5.96 -6.09
N ILE A 72 6.33 4.77 -5.61
CA ILE A 72 6.52 4.43 -4.20
C ILE A 72 7.99 3.99 -4.05
N ASP A 73 8.89 4.95 -3.87
CA ASP A 73 10.30 4.70 -3.51
C ASP A 73 10.46 4.25 -2.04
N GLU A 74 9.48 3.50 -1.54
CA GLU A 74 9.57 2.81 -0.26
C GLU A 74 10.06 1.38 -0.54
N GLU A 75 11.27 1.24 -1.08
CA GLU A 75 12.06 0.03 -0.85
C GLU A 75 12.33 -0.05 0.64
N LYS A 76 11.35 -0.61 1.35
CA LYS A 76 11.35 -0.76 2.79
C LYS A 76 12.66 -1.44 3.17
N PRO A 77 13.55 -0.77 3.94
CA PRO A 77 14.89 -1.26 4.19
C PRO A 77 14.78 -2.66 4.78
N TRP A 78 15.16 -3.63 3.96
CA TRP A 78 14.99 -5.02 4.27
C TRP A 78 16.15 -5.42 5.17
N PHE A 79 15.89 -5.58 6.47
CA PHE A 79 16.93 -5.80 7.49
C PHE A 79 17.64 -7.16 7.43
N GLN A 80 17.63 -7.86 6.30
CA GLN A 80 18.46 -9.06 6.14
C GLN A 80 19.93 -8.64 5.98
N GLY A 81 20.85 -9.44 6.53
CA GLY A 81 22.30 -9.14 6.51
C GLY A 81 22.81 -8.25 7.66
N LEU A 82 22.02 -7.32 8.20
CA LEU A 82 22.50 -6.38 9.24
C LEU A 82 22.83 -7.07 10.58
N SER A 83 23.78 -6.50 11.32
CA SER A 83 24.17 -6.99 12.65
C SER A 83 23.04 -6.82 13.69
N LYS A 84 23.12 -7.49 14.84
CA LYS A 84 22.09 -7.36 15.90
C LYS A 84 21.96 -5.92 16.42
N ALA A 85 23.07 -5.21 16.57
CA ALA A 85 23.10 -3.83 17.06
C ALA A 85 22.50 -2.86 16.02
N GLU A 86 22.88 -3.04 14.76
CA GLU A 86 22.42 -2.22 13.64
C GLU A 86 20.92 -2.43 13.36
N LYS A 87 20.43 -3.67 13.48
CA LYS A 87 18.99 -3.98 13.48
C LYS A 87 18.25 -3.30 14.61
N ALA A 88 18.88 -3.13 15.78
CA ALA A 88 18.27 -2.44 16.91
C ALA A 88 18.22 -0.92 16.69
N ALA A 89 19.29 -0.35 16.13
CA ALA A 89 19.37 1.05 15.75
C ALA A 89 18.32 1.41 14.68
N ALA A 90 18.25 0.68 13.57
CA ALA A 90 17.26 0.93 12.53
C ALA A 90 15.81 0.71 13.02
N LYS A 91 15.58 -0.25 13.94
CA LYS A 91 14.28 -0.39 14.62
C LYS A 91 13.96 0.74 15.59
N LYS A 92 14.96 1.41 16.16
CA LYS A 92 14.78 2.59 17.02
C LYS A 92 14.41 3.79 16.16
N GLU A 93 15.11 4.00 15.05
CA GLU A 93 14.84 5.05 14.07
C GLU A 93 13.44 4.92 13.48
N THR A 94 13.04 3.72 13.02
CA THR A 94 11.67 3.50 12.52
C THR A 94 10.61 3.81 13.58
N LYS A 95 10.83 3.45 14.86
CA LYS A 95 9.91 3.80 15.95
C LYS A 95 9.87 5.30 16.23
N GLU A 96 11.01 5.98 16.16
CA GLU A 96 11.10 7.43 16.33
C GLU A 96 10.42 8.16 15.17
N ASN A 97 10.63 7.72 13.92
CA ASN A 97 9.96 8.25 12.75
C ASN A 97 8.44 8.06 12.83
N ILE A 98 7.96 6.89 13.28
CA ILE A 98 6.52 6.67 13.52
C ILE A 98 5.99 7.62 14.61
N LYS A 99 6.75 7.86 15.68
CA LYS A 99 6.35 8.82 16.73
C LYS A 99 6.33 10.25 16.21
N LYS A 100 7.33 10.66 15.44
CA LYS A 100 7.43 11.98 14.80
C LYS A 100 6.26 12.19 13.85
N SER A 101 6.02 11.27 12.92
CA SER A 101 4.88 11.29 12.00
C SER A 101 3.53 11.37 12.72
N ARG A 102 3.36 10.64 13.83
CA ARG A 102 2.14 10.75 14.66
C ARG A 102 1.96 12.12 15.29
N ARG A 103 3.05 12.76 15.71
CA ARG A 103 3.02 14.10 16.30
C ARG A 103 2.73 15.15 15.24
N GLU A 104 3.38 15.06 14.09
CA GLU A 104 3.15 15.95 12.96
C GLU A 104 1.71 15.86 12.44
N ARG A 105 1.13 14.65 12.37
CA ARG A 105 -0.29 14.47 12.01
C ARG A 105 -1.27 15.12 13.00
N LEU A 106 -0.83 15.38 14.23
CA LEU A 106 -1.63 16.00 15.28
C LEU A 106 -1.36 17.50 15.44
N ASP A 107 -0.41 18.07 14.69
CA ASP A 107 -0.10 19.50 14.75
C ASP A 107 -1.00 20.27 13.77
N PRO A 108 -1.87 21.19 14.23
CA PRO A 108 -2.77 21.96 13.36
C PRO A 108 -2.03 22.88 12.37
N HIS A 109 -0.79 23.27 12.69
CA HIS A 109 0.06 24.10 11.84
C HIS A 109 0.78 23.31 10.74
N LYS A 110 0.77 21.97 10.81
CA LYS A 110 1.42 21.12 9.81
C LYS A 110 0.35 20.45 8.98
N SER A 111 -0.04 21.10 7.88
CA SER A 111 -0.99 20.53 6.92
C SER A 111 -0.46 19.20 6.37
N ASN A 112 -1.36 18.23 6.18
CA ASN A 112 -1.02 17.00 5.47
C ASN A 112 -0.67 17.41 4.02
N ALA A 113 0.52 17.05 3.53
CA ALA A 113 0.96 17.44 2.20
C ALA A 113 -0.01 16.92 1.12
N SER A 114 -0.44 17.82 0.23
CA SER A 114 -1.24 17.49 -0.95
C SER A 114 -0.42 16.65 -1.95
N THR A 115 -1.09 15.92 -2.84
CA THR A 115 -0.45 15.25 -3.97
C THR A 115 0.39 16.23 -4.80
N LEU A 116 -0.10 17.46 -4.98
CA LEU A 116 0.62 18.52 -5.69
C LEU A 116 1.81 19.05 -4.89
N ASP A 117 1.68 19.20 -3.57
CA ASP A 117 2.81 19.62 -2.72
C ASP A 117 3.96 18.61 -2.76
N LEU A 118 3.63 17.32 -2.76
CA LEU A 118 4.62 16.25 -2.87
C LEU A 118 5.33 16.27 -4.23
N LEU A 119 4.59 16.50 -5.31
CA LEU A 119 5.15 16.61 -6.66
C LEU A 119 6.00 17.88 -6.81
N LYS A 120 5.55 19.00 -6.26
CA LYS A 120 6.34 20.24 -6.24
C LYS A 120 7.63 20.05 -5.43
N GLN A 121 7.54 19.37 -4.29
CA GLN A 121 8.71 19.05 -3.48
C GLN A 121 9.69 18.12 -4.20
N SER A 122 9.22 17.13 -4.97
CA SER A 122 10.12 16.28 -5.77
C SER A 122 10.80 17.07 -6.89
N LEU A 123 10.06 17.92 -7.60
CA LEU A 123 10.61 18.78 -8.66
C LEU A 123 11.61 19.80 -8.10
N ASP A 124 11.32 20.40 -6.93
CA ASP A 124 12.25 21.32 -6.29
C ASP A 124 13.52 20.59 -5.81
N LYS A 125 13.40 19.34 -5.33
CA LYS A 125 14.56 18.49 -5.01
C LYS A 125 15.38 18.14 -6.26
N GLU A 126 14.73 17.82 -7.39
CA GLU A 126 15.41 17.56 -8.66
C GLU A 126 16.15 18.81 -9.15
N LYS A 127 15.50 19.98 -9.16
CA LYS A 127 16.12 21.26 -9.53
C LYS A 127 17.30 21.64 -8.63
N LEU A 128 17.19 21.37 -7.32
CA LEU A 128 18.30 21.56 -6.39
C LEU A 128 19.45 20.57 -6.64
N ASN A 129 19.14 19.35 -7.08
CA ASN A 129 20.16 18.37 -7.46
C ASN A 129 20.84 18.74 -8.79
N GLU A 130 20.10 19.31 -9.74
CA GLU A 130 20.67 19.82 -11.01
C GLU A 130 21.61 21.00 -10.75
N ASN A 131 21.24 21.96 -9.89
CA ASN A 131 22.10 23.08 -9.53
C ASN A 131 23.36 22.71 -8.71
N ASN A 132 23.43 21.50 -8.15
CA ASN A 132 24.61 20.99 -7.43
C ASN A 132 25.49 20.08 -8.29
N ASN A 133 25.07 19.76 -9.53
CA ASN A 133 25.78 18.85 -10.44
C ASN A 133 26.14 19.54 -11.77
N GLU A 134 26.46 20.83 -11.76
CA GLU A 134 27.19 21.48 -12.86
C GLU A 134 28.72 21.22 -12.75
N GLU A 135 29.12 19.95 -12.59
CA GLU A 135 30.42 19.42 -13.05
C GLU A 135 30.30 17.89 -13.12
N GLY A 136 30.16 17.34 -14.32
CA GLY A 136 30.35 15.90 -14.56
C GLY A 136 29.36 15.21 -15.49
N ASP A 137 29.71 15.20 -16.78
CA ASP A 137 29.45 14.16 -17.77
C ASP A 137 28.01 13.79 -18.17
N MET A 138 27.60 14.32 -19.32
CA MET A 138 26.53 13.74 -20.15
C MET A 138 26.94 12.35 -20.67
N LYS A 139 26.12 11.33 -20.40
CA LYS A 139 26.07 10.10 -21.23
C LYS A 139 24.68 9.93 -21.84
N PRO A 140 24.56 9.68 -23.16
CA PRO A 140 23.29 9.37 -23.79
C PRO A 140 23.02 7.88 -23.62
N PHE A 141 21.87 7.53 -23.03
CA PHE A 141 21.43 6.14 -22.95
C PHE A 141 20.43 5.83 -24.06
N THR A 142 20.85 4.97 -24.99
CA THR A 142 20.07 4.46 -26.11
C THR A 142 19.15 3.31 -25.71
N SER A 143 18.00 3.24 -26.39
CA SER A 143 16.97 2.20 -26.39
C SER A 143 17.45 0.75 -26.54
N GLY A 144 16.76 -0.22 -25.89
CA GLY A 144 16.71 -1.61 -26.38
C GLY A 144 16.39 -2.76 -25.40
N SER A 145 15.10 -3.01 -25.13
CA SER A 145 14.40 -4.32 -25.12
C SER A 145 14.91 -5.55 -24.29
N LYS A 146 14.15 -5.97 -23.24
CA LYS A 146 13.31 -7.21 -23.14
C LYS A 146 13.02 -7.67 -21.69
N ASN A 147 11.75 -8.05 -21.49
CA ASN A 147 10.96 -8.55 -20.33
C ASN A 147 11.42 -9.93 -19.75
N PRO A 148 10.79 -10.60 -18.71
CA PRO A 148 9.42 -10.42 -18.15
C PRO A 148 9.11 -10.72 -16.64
N GLY A 149 7.89 -10.32 -16.20
CA GLY A 149 7.07 -10.89 -15.09
C GLY A 149 7.36 -10.33 -13.67
N GLU A 150 6.43 -10.07 -12.74
CA GLU A 150 5.12 -10.65 -12.43
C GLU A 150 4.25 -9.66 -11.58
N SER A 151 2.94 -9.84 -11.67
CA SER A 151 1.77 -9.13 -11.14
C SER A 151 1.64 -8.98 -9.61
N VAL A 152 0.75 -8.07 -9.14
CA VAL A 152 -0.53 -8.38 -8.44
C VAL A 152 -1.35 -7.10 -8.11
N GLU A 153 -2.54 -7.00 -8.73
CA GLU A 153 -3.89 -6.60 -8.24
C GLU A 153 -4.10 -5.36 -7.30
N LYS A 154 -5.11 -4.48 -7.46
CA LYS A 154 -6.56 -4.73 -7.69
C LYS A 154 -7.40 -3.42 -7.77
N LYS A 155 -8.49 -3.46 -8.58
CA LYS A 155 -9.85 -2.85 -8.45
C LYS A 155 -10.09 -1.42 -8.99
N LYS A 156 -11.21 -1.10 -9.67
CA LYS A 156 -12.37 -1.92 -10.11
C LYS A 156 -13.19 -1.34 -11.28
N ASP A 157 -12.83 -0.18 -11.85
CA ASP A 157 -13.76 0.52 -12.77
C ASP A 157 -13.30 0.53 -14.24
N ALA A 158 -12.10 0.02 -14.53
CA ALA A 158 -11.56 -0.18 -15.89
C ALA A 158 -12.05 -1.47 -16.59
N ALA A 159 -12.91 -2.26 -15.94
CA ALA A 159 -13.35 -3.57 -16.40
C ALA A 159 -14.56 -3.53 -17.37
N GLU A 160 -15.21 -2.36 -17.51
CA GLU A 160 -16.39 -2.22 -18.37
C GLU A 160 -16.02 -1.68 -19.76
N ALA A 161 -15.16 -0.65 -19.82
CA ALA A 161 -14.67 -0.08 -21.10
C ALA A 161 -13.68 -0.99 -21.87
N SER A 162 -13.02 -1.94 -21.19
CA SER A 162 -12.10 -2.90 -21.83
C SER A 162 -12.79 -4.11 -22.47
N LYS A 163 -14.13 -4.20 -22.40
CA LYS A 163 -14.90 -5.25 -23.09
C LYS A 163 -15.11 -4.97 -24.57
N GLU A 164 -15.00 -3.71 -25.01
CA GLU A 164 -15.40 -3.31 -26.36
C GLU A 164 -14.23 -3.12 -27.34
N LEU A 165 -12.99 -3.02 -26.84
CA LEU A 165 -11.79 -2.92 -27.66
C LEU A 165 -10.83 -4.05 -27.35
N LYS A 166 -11.07 -5.23 -27.95
CA LYS A 166 -10.07 -6.30 -28.04
C LYS A 166 -9.39 -6.26 -29.40
N PHE A 167 -8.25 -5.59 -29.41
CA PHE A 167 -7.25 -5.71 -30.45
C PHE A 167 -6.79 -7.18 -30.54
N GLY A 168 -6.99 -7.81 -31.71
CA GLY A 168 -6.32 -9.06 -32.08
C GLY A 168 -6.86 -10.36 -31.47
N HIS A 169 -8.14 -10.70 -31.72
CA HIS A 169 -8.56 -12.10 -31.76
C HIS A 169 -9.36 -12.35 -33.04
N VAL A 170 -8.66 -12.80 -34.09
CA VAL A 170 -9.28 -13.54 -35.18
C VAL A 170 -9.81 -14.84 -34.57
N LYS A 171 -11.13 -15.02 -34.61
CA LYS A 171 -11.80 -16.24 -34.12
C LYS A 171 -11.47 -17.36 -35.10
N LEU A 172 -10.55 -18.25 -34.71
CA LEU A 172 -10.49 -19.61 -35.25
C LEU A 172 -11.35 -20.49 -34.34
N ASP A 173 -12.13 -21.35 -34.98
CA ASP A 173 -13.32 -22.00 -34.43
C ASP A 173 -13.10 -22.84 -33.16
N ASN A 174 -14.12 -22.76 -32.29
CA ASN A 174 -14.70 -23.83 -31.47
C ASN A 174 -13.76 -24.90 -30.85
N GLU A 175 -13.02 -24.55 -29.80
CA GLU A 175 -12.76 -25.48 -28.70
C GLU A 175 -13.03 -24.79 -27.36
N GLU A 176 -13.92 -25.40 -26.57
CA GLU A 176 -14.22 -25.01 -25.20
C GLU A 176 -12.93 -24.76 -24.41
N ARG A 177 -12.64 -23.50 -24.09
CA ARG A 177 -11.61 -23.15 -23.10
C ARG A 177 -12.07 -23.64 -21.73
N GLN A 178 -11.83 -24.91 -21.44
CA GLN A 178 -12.04 -25.51 -20.13
C GLN A 178 -11.20 -24.73 -19.12
N GLY A 179 -11.87 -23.99 -18.24
CA GLY A 179 -11.21 -23.25 -17.16
C GLY A 179 -10.26 -24.16 -16.38
N LYS A 180 -9.16 -23.59 -15.85
CA LYS A 180 -8.12 -24.31 -15.09
C LYS A 180 -8.75 -25.32 -14.12
N LYS A 181 -8.78 -26.60 -14.49
CA LYS A 181 -9.36 -27.66 -13.65
C LYS A 181 -8.63 -27.67 -12.32
N LYS A 182 -9.39 -27.63 -11.22
CA LYS A 182 -8.83 -27.71 -9.86
C LYS A 182 -8.01 -29.00 -9.75
N ARG A 183 -6.73 -28.88 -9.40
CA ARG A 183 -5.87 -30.05 -9.14
C ARG A 183 -6.51 -30.92 -8.06
N MET A 184 -6.51 -32.24 -8.27
CA MET A 184 -7.05 -33.19 -7.31
C MET A 184 -6.23 -33.15 -6.01
N SER A 185 -6.82 -33.57 -4.89
CA SER A 185 -6.05 -33.66 -3.65
C SER A 185 -5.01 -34.78 -3.75
N LYS A 186 -3.83 -34.59 -3.16
CA LYS A 186 -2.73 -35.58 -3.15
C LYS A 186 -3.17 -36.96 -2.63
N HIS A 187 -4.13 -36.99 -1.70
CA HIS A 187 -4.73 -38.23 -1.21
C HIS A 187 -5.52 -38.99 -2.30
N LYS A 188 -6.33 -38.26 -3.08
CA LYS A 188 -7.08 -38.85 -4.20
C LYS A 188 -6.15 -39.28 -5.34
N GLU A 189 -5.04 -38.56 -5.56
CA GLU A 189 -4.00 -38.97 -6.51
C GLU A 189 -3.31 -40.27 -6.07
N LEU A 190 -2.97 -40.40 -4.77
CA LEU A 190 -2.38 -41.61 -4.22
C LEU A 190 -3.32 -42.82 -4.34
N GLU A 191 -4.60 -42.64 -4.04
CA GLU A 191 -5.61 -43.69 -4.16
C GLU A 191 -5.76 -44.18 -5.61
N LYS A 192 -5.81 -43.24 -6.56
CA LYS A 192 -5.83 -43.55 -7.99
C LYS A 192 -4.56 -44.27 -8.45
N ALA A 193 -3.39 -43.81 -8.02
CA ALA A 193 -2.11 -44.44 -8.34
C ALA A 193 -2.04 -45.88 -7.82
N LYS A 194 -2.49 -46.13 -6.58
CA LYS A 194 -2.56 -47.50 -6.01
C LYS A 194 -3.52 -48.40 -6.79
N ARG A 195 -4.72 -47.90 -7.10
CA ARG A 195 -5.71 -48.66 -7.87
C ARG A 195 -5.21 -49.02 -9.27
N LEU A 196 -4.45 -48.11 -9.91
CA LEU A 196 -3.80 -48.39 -11.19
C LEU A 196 -2.68 -49.42 -11.02
N GLU A 197 -1.87 -49.31 -9.97
CA GLU A 197 -0.82 -50.30 -9.67
C GLU A 197 -1.39 -51.70 -9.41
N GLU A 198 -2.53 -51.79 -8.73
CA GLU A 198 -3.25 -53.04 -8.50
C GLU A 198 -3.78 -53.62 -9.81
N ALA A 199 -4.42 -52.81 -10.66
CA ALA A 199 -4.94 -53.25 -11.96
C ALA A 199 -3.84 -53.64 -12.97
N MET A 200 -2.60 -53.13 -12.79
CA MET A 200 -1.45 -53.53 -13.59
C MET A 200 -0.85 -54.87 -13.17
N LYS A 201 -1.14 -55.37 -11.96
CA LYS A 201 -0.63 -56.65 -11.45
C LYS A 201 -1.43 -57.87 -11.95
N ASP A 202 -2.59 -57.65 -12.57
CA ASP A 202 -3.41 -58.72 -13.13
C ASP A 202 -2.73 -59.35 -14.37
N PRO A 203 -2.55 -60.67 -14.45
CA PRO A 203 -1.72 -61.31 -15.48
C PRO A 203 -2.29 -61.23 -16.90
N GLU A 204 -3.61 -61.19 -17.07
CA GLU A 204 -4.26 -61.22 -18.39
C GLU A 204 -4.51 -59.82 -18.97
N LYS A 205 -4.85 -58.85 -18.10
CA LYS A 205 -5.23 -57.48 -18.50
C LYS A 205 -4.21 -56.42 -18.09
N GLY A 206 -3.30 -56.74 -17.18
CA GLY A 206 -2.34 -55.81 -16.61
C GLY A 206 -1.36 -55.26 -17.64
N GLU A 207 -0.88 -56.09 -18.58
CA GLU A 207 0.00 -55.62 -19.66
C GLU A 207 -0.69 -54.62 -20.60
N ALA A 208 -1.95 -54.89 -20.96
CA ALA A 208 -2.72 -54.00 -21.82
C ALA A 208 -3.02 -52.66 -21.11
N ILE A 209 -3.34 -52.71 -19.81
CA ILE A 209 -3.55 -51.52 -18.98
C ILE A 209 -2.24 -50.74 -18.81
N ALA A 210 -1.14 -51.42 -18.55
CA ALA A 210 0.19 -50.82 -18.39
C ALA A 210 0.61 -50.09 -19.68
N LYS A 211 0.47 -50.74 -20.84
CA LYS A 211 0.73 -50.12 -22.15
C LYS A 211 -0.18 -48.91 -22.36
N LYS A 212 -1.49 -49.04 -22.12
CA LYS A 212 -2.45 -47.93 -22.31
C LYS A 212 -2.13 -46.73 -21.40
N GLN A 213 -1.75 -46.97 -20.14
CA GLN A 213 -1.38 -45.91 -19.20
C GLN A 213 -0.03 -45.29 -19.56
N SER A 214 0.96 -46.07 -20.02
CA SER A 214 2.26 -45.53 -20.42
C SER A 214 2.16 -44.61 -21.63
N TRP A 215 1.39 -45.01 -22.66
CA TRP A 215 1.11 -44.18 -23.83
C TRP A 215 0.33 -42.92 -23.46
N LYS A 216 -0.70 -43.05 -22.61
CA LYS A 216 -1.46 -41.91 -22.11
C LYS A 216 -0.58 -40.93 -21.32
N ALA A 217 0.24 -41.43 -20.41
CA ALA A 217 1.14 -40.58 -19.63
C ALA A 217 2.21 -39.93 -20.49
N ALA A 218 2.70 -40.59 -21.55
CA ALA A 218 3.61 -39.98 -22.53
C ALA A 218 2.93 -38.85 -23.30
N MET A 219 1.69 -39.04 -23.76
CA MET A 219 0.89 -38.02 -24.43
C MET A 219 0.58 -36.84 -23.51
N ASP A 220 0.18 -37.10 -22.26
CA ASP A 220 -0.06 -36.07 -21.25
C ASP A 220 1.22 -35.27 -20.96
N ARG A 221 2.40 -35.93 -20.86
CA ARG A 221 3.69 -35.25 -20.69
C ARG A 221 4.07 -34.41 -21.92
N ALA A 222 3.86 -34.92 -23.13
CA ALA A 222 4.12 -34.19 -24.37
C ALA A 222 3.21 -32.96 -24.50
N SER A 223 1.97 -33.04 -24.00
CA SER A 223 1.05 -31.89 -23.90
C SER A 223 1.43 -30.87 -22.82
N GLY A 224 2.48 -31.12 -22.03
CA GLY A 224 2.98 -30.24 -20.98
C GLY A 224 2.33 -30.45 -19.60
N ILE A 225 1.51 -31.49 -19.42
CA ILE A 225 0.87 -31.81 -18.13
C ILE A 225 1.88 -32.52 -17.23
N LYS A 226 2.03 -32.02 -15.99
CA LYS A 226 2.89 -32.65 -14.97
C LYS A 226 2.21 -33.88 -14.38
N VAL A 227 2.60 -35.05 -14.86
CA VAL A 227 2.07 -36.35 -14.44
C VAL A 227 2.74 -36.83 -13.14
N HIS A 228 1.95 -37.26 -12.15
CA HIS A 228 2.41 -37.74 -10.84
C HIS A 228 1.83 -39.13 -10.54
N ASP A 229 2.51 -40.19 -10.99
CA ASP A 229 1.98 -41.56 -10.91
C ASP A 229 2.58 -42.41 -9.78
N ASP A 230 3.69 -41.96 -9.17
CA ASP A 230 4.42 -42.77 -8.19
C ASP A 230 3.77 -42.75 -6.79
N PRO A 231 3.22 -43.89 -6.30
CA PRO A 231 2.52 -43.93 -5.02
C PRO A 231 3.47 -43.66 -3.84
N LYS A 232 4.74 -44.09 -3.94
CA LYS A 232 5.77 -43.86 -2.92
C LYS A 232 6.13 -42.37 -2.78
N LEU A 233 6.21 -41.63 -3.89
CA LEU A 233 6.51 -40.20 -3.86
C LEU A 233 5.32 -39.40 -3.33
N LEU A 234 4.10 -39.77 -3.74
CA LEU A 234 2.87 -39.17 -3.21
C LEU A 234 2.74 -39.37 -1.70
N GLN A 235 3.05 -40.57 -1.18
CA GLN A 235 3.10 -40.83 0.27
C GLN A 235 4.15 -39.95 0.98
N LYS A 236 5.36 -39.82 0.43
CA LYS A 236 6.41 -38.96 1.01
C LYS A 236 5.97 -37.49 1.03
N ALA A 237 5.32 -37.02 -0.03
CA ALA A 237 4.79 -35.66 -0.11
C ALA A 237 3.73 -35.41 0.96
N ILE A 238 2.77 -36.33 1.14
CA ILE A 238 1.75 -36.24 2.19
C ILE A 238 2.39 -36.24 3.58
N LYS A 239 3.36 -37.13 3.84
CA LYS A 239 4.09 -37.16 5.13
C LYS A 239 4.82 -35.84 5.42
N LYS A 240 5.46 -35.25 4.41
CA LYS A 240 6.14 -33.95 4.54
C LYS A 240 5.16 -32.82 4.86
N ASP A 241 4.00 -32.81 4.19
CA ASP A 241 2.94 -31.85 4.47
C ASP A 241 2.42 -32.02 5.89
N ASN A 242 2.08 -33.24 6.32
CA ASN A 242 1.61 -33.50 7.68
C ASN A 242 2.63 -33.06 8.74
N LYS A 243 3.92 -33.35 8.55
CA LYS A 243 5.00 -32.90 9.45
C LYS A 243 5.11 -31.38 9.49
N ARG A 244 4.95 -30.69 8.35
CA ARG A 244 4.91 -29.23 8.31
C ARG A 244 3.72 -28.67 9.09
N HIS A 245 2.54 -29.28 8.96
CA HIS A 245 1.34 -28.86 9.68
C HIS A 245 1.48 -29.09 11.20
N GLN A 246 2.03 -30.23 11.62
CA GLN A 246 2.34 -30.51 13.02
C GLN A 246 3.30 -29.48 13.62
N LYS A 247 4.43 -29.20 12.95
CA LYS A 247 5.38 -28.18 13.39
C LYS A 247 4.74 -26.79 13.49
N ASN A 248 3.87 -26.45 12.55
CA ASN A 248 3.18 -25.16 12.58
C ASN A 248 2.18 -25.09 13.75
N SER A 249 1.42 -26.16 13.98
CA SER A 249 0.50 -26.25 15.12
C SER A 249 1.23 -26.16 16.46
N GLN A 250 2.34 -26.88 16.63
CA GLN A 250 3.18 -26.81 17.84
C GLN A 250 3.72 -25.39 18.08
N LYS A 251 4.31 -24.76 17.06
CA LYS A 251 4.77 -23.37 17.16
C LYS A 251 3.65 -22.39 17.49
N TRP A 252 2.44 -22.64 17.01
CA TRP A 252 1.31 -21.80 17.38
C TRP A 252 0.91 -22.01 18.84
N LYS A 253 0.85 -23.25 19.32
CA LYS A 253 0.62 -23.55 20.75
C LYS A 253 1.65 -22.87 21.64
N GLU A 254 2.94 -23.00 21.33
CA GLU A 254 4.02 -22.32 22.06
C GLU A 254 3.83 -20.79 22.12
N ARG A 255 3.35 -20.17 21.04
CA ARG A 255 3.04 -18.73 21.01
C ARG A 255 1.85 -18.34 21.88
N ILE A 256 0.85 -19.21 21.97
CA ILE A 256 -0.31 -18.99 22.85
C ILE A 256 0.12 -19.17 24.31
N ASP A 257 0.83 -20.26 24.61
CA ASP A 257 1.31 -20.56 25.97
C ASP A 257 2.21 -19.44 26.49
N THR A 258 3.17 -18.97 25.69
CA THR A 258 4.02 -17.83 26.07
C THR A 258 3.20 -16.55 26.31
N ARG A 259 2.18 -16.28 25.49
CA ARG A 259 1.28 -15.13 25.71
C ARG A 259 0.50 -15.27 27.01
N GLU A 260 0.00 -16.46 27.30
CA GLU A 260 -0.76 -16.76 28.52
C GLU A 260 0.12 -16.69 29.76
N GLN A 261 1.33 -17.26 29.72
CA GLN A 261 2.34 -17.13 30.77
C GLN A 261 2.66 -15.68 31.07
N MET A 262 2.93 -14.86 30.04
CA MET A 262 3.20 -13.43 30.23
C MET A 262 1.99 -12.67 30.81
N LYS A 263 0.76 -13.07 30.46
CA LYS A 263 -0.47 -12.50 31.03
C LYS A 263 -0.64 -12.92 32.50
N ALA A 264 -0.45 -14.19 32.80
CA ALA A 264 -0.54 -14.76 34.14
C ALA A 264 0.52 -14.16 35.06
N GLU A 265 1.76 -14.01 34.61
CA GLU A 265 2.84 -13.40 35.38
C GLU A 265 2.53 -11.94 35.72
N LYS A 266 2.04 -11.14 34.75
CA LYS A 266 1.61 -9.76 35.00
C LYS A 266 0.47 -9.70 36.02
N GLN A 267 -0.49 -10.61 35.91
CA GLN A 267 -1.60 -10.68 36.86
C GLN A 267 -1.11 -11.07 38.25
N LYS A 268 -0.19 -12.03 38.36
CA LYS A 268 0.44 -12.46 39.61
C LYS A 268 1.19 -11.31 40.28
N ARG A 269 2.03 -10.59 39.53
CA ARG A 269 2.74 -9.40 40.02
C ARG A 269 1.77 -8.33 40.52
N ARG A 270 0.63 -8.15 39.83
CA ARG A 270 -0.41 -7.21 40.27
C ARG A 270 -1.05 -7.67 41.58
N SER A 271 -1.40 -8.95 41.73
CA SER A 271 -1.94 -9.48 42.98
C SER A 271 -0.96 -9.39 44.14
N GLU A 272 0.33 -9.68 43.90
CA GLU A 272 1.39 -9.56 44.90
C GLU A 272 1.57 -8.10 45.35
N ASN A 273 1.59 -7.15 44.41
CA ASN A 273 1.67 -5.72 44.74
C ASN A 273 0.44 -5.21 45.52
N ILE A 274 -0.76 -5.69 45.18
CA ILE A 274 -1.99 -5.35 45.91
C ILE A 274 -1.94 -5.94 47.32
N ALA A 275 -1.57 -7.21 47.46
CA ALA A 275 -1.42 -7.88 48.76
C ALA A 275 -0.36 -7.18 49.62
N GLY A 276 0.79 -6.82 49.04
CA GLY A 276 1.83 -6.05 49.71
C GLY A 276 1.32 -4.70 50.21
N ARG A 277 0.55 -3.96 49.40
CA ARG A 277 -0.08 -2.69 49.82
C ARG A 277 -1.10 -2.89 50.94
N ILE A 278 -1.91 -3.95 50.89
CA ILE A 278 -2.85 -4.30 51.95
C ILE A 278 -2.10 -4.62 53.25
N HIS A 279 -1.06 -5.44 53.17
CA HIS A 279 -0.20 -5.80 54.30
C HIS A 279 0.47 -4.57 54.92
N GLN A 280 1.09 -3.70 54.12
CA GLN A 280 1.69 -2.45 54.59
C GLN A 280 0.68 -1.56 55.32
N LYS A 281 -0.56 -1.43 54.79
CA LYS A 281 -1.63 -0.68 55.48
C LYS A 281 -2.00 -1.33 56.82
N LYS A 282 -2.05 -2.66 56.90
CA LYS A 282 -2.29 -3.41 58.15
C LYS A 282 -1.16 -3.15 59.16
N MET A 283 0.10 -3.32 58.74
CA MET A 283 1.27 -3.08 59.61
C MET A 283 1.35 -1.64 60.09
N ARG A 284 1.06 -0.64 59.24
CA ARG A 284 0.99 0.77 59.66
C ARG A 284 -0.10 1.03 60.71
N LYS A 285 -1.24 0.34 60.61
CA LYS A 285 -2.31 0.43 61.64
C LYS A 285 -1.86 -0.22 62.96
N ILE A 286 -1.21 -1.39 62.89
CA ILE A 286 -0.65 -2.08 64.06
C ILE A 286 0.41 -1.21 64.73
N ALA A 287 1.42 -0.73 63.99
CA ALA A 287 2.48 0.13 64.51
C ALA A 287 1.95 1.44 65.12
N LYS A 288 0.89 2.03 64.55
CA LYS A 288 0.21 3.20 65.17
C LYS A 288 -0.45 2.85 66.50
N ARG A 289 -1.06 1.66 66.61
CA ARG A 289 -1.68 1.19 67.86
C ARG A 289 -0.60 0.91 68.91
N GLU A 290 0.46 0.19 68.54
CA GLU A 290 1.60 -0.08 69.42
C GLU A 290 2.29 1.22 69.86
N LYS A 291 2.55 2.17 68.95
CA LYS A 291 3.10 3.49 69.34
C LYS A 291 2.19 4.28 70.29
N LYS A 292 0.87 4.12 70.20
CA LYS A 292 -0.07 4.71 71.17
C LYS A 292 -0.02 3.99 72.50
N LEU A 293 0.04 2.66 72.48
CA LEU A 293 0.17 1.82 73.68
C LEU A 293 1.52 2.00 74.38
N MET A 294 2.58 2.26 73.62
CA MET A 294 3.96 2.49 74.10
C MET A 294 4.27 3.95 74.40
N ARG A 295 3.35 4.89 74.17
CA ARG A 295 3.59 6.32 74.46
C ARG A 295 3.55 6.52 75.99
N PRO A 296 4.63 6.99 76.62
CA PRO A 296 4.59 7.34 78.04
C PRO A 296 3.53 8.44 78.23
N GLY A 297 2.60 8.24 79.16
CA GLY A 297 1.65 9.28 79.56
C GLY A 297 2.35 10.39 80.37
N PHE A 298 1.60 11.40 80.77
CA PHE A 298 2.07 12.52 81.60
C PHE A 298 2.68 12.07 82.96
N GLU A 299 2.34 10.87 83.46
CA GLU A 299 2.90 10.29 84.68
C GLU A 299 3.97 9.19 84.45
N GLY A 300 4.37 8.93 83.20
CA GLY A 300 5.22 7.77 82.89
C GLY A 300 4.45 6.43 82.94
N ARG A 301 5.12 5.32 82.58
CA ARG A 301 4.51 3.97 82.56
C ARG A 301 4.30 3.48 83.99
N LYS A 302 3.04 3.39 84.46
CA LYS A 302 2.68 2.58 85.63
C LYS A 302 2.72 1.10 85.24
N GLU A 303 3.71 0.40 85.75
CA GLU A 303 3.92 -1.04 85.59
C GLU A 303 3.03 -1.77 86.62
N GLY A 304 1.72 -1.85 86.34
CA GLY A 304 0.79 -2.55 87.23
C GLY A 304 -0.68 -2.30 86.90
N PHE A 305 -1.51 -3.36 87.00
CA PHE A 305 -2.96 -3.24 86.99
C PHE A 305 -3.42 -2.60 88.30
N ILE A 306 -4.23 -1.55 88.23
CA ILE A 306 -4.77 -0.80 89.40
C ILE A 306 -5.73 -1.65 90.27
N ASN A 307 -5.98 -2.91 89.92
CA ASN A 307 -7.04 -3.73 90.52
C ASN A 307 -6.56 -5.05 91.16
N GLU A 308 -5.31 -5.12 91.63
CA GLU A 308 -4.76 -6.28 92.35
C GLU A 308 -4.33 -5.93 93.79
N SER A 309 -5.15 -5.20 94.55
CA SER A 309 -4.93 -5.06 96.00
C SER A 309 -6.23 -4.81 96.76
N SER A 310 -7.04 -5.85 96.94
CA SER A 310 -8.03 -5.95 98.03
C SER A 310 -8.76 -7.31 97.99
N VAL A 311 -8.02 -8.40 98.15
CA VAL A 311 -8.59 -9.62 98.74
C VAL A 311 -7.78 -9.87 100.01
N MET A 312 -8.27 -9.33 101.14
CA MET A 312 -7.76 -9.66 102.47
C MET A 312 -8.33 -11.03 102.88
N PRO A 313 -7.54 -11.88 103.55
CA PRO A 313 -8.00 -13.16 104.08
C PRO A 313 -8.73 -13.00 105.43
N SER A 314 -9.79 -13.81 105.59
CA SER A 314 -10.60 -14.12 106.79
C SER A 314 -11.18 -12.98 107.62
#